data_AF-A0A0B2K2T4-F1
#
_entry.id   AF-A0A0B2K2T4-F1
#
_cell.length_a   1.000
_cell.length_b   1.000
_cell.length_c   1.000
_cell.angle_alpha   90.00
_cell.angle_beta   90.00
_cell.angle_gamma   90.00
#
_symmetry.space_group_name_H-M   'P 1'
#
loop_
_entity.id
_entity.type
_entity.pdbx_description
1 polymer ?
#
loop_
_entity_poly.entity_id
_entity_poly.type
_entity_poly.pdbx_seq_one_letter_code
_entity_poly.pdbx_strand_id
1 'polypeptide(L)'
;MDRKTIGTYIINSIICWALMNVLFYATTGDSIISFNLIFTAESLICGLLIFITQITSGYPLFHKKWAPFLFITSWWYIYALYKYMFIDAGPASHESEIIAGMGGAASFMMVQFLLEKYTNKKALLYLLDVLQFIYCLPPILSLVHYHLYGTLITYEEATAIRNTNVRESLEWIMTYMGPLYISLVTIALAGLFLLINRLRTLPSSQHTEDRKPPVLIASIGITLAVSLLPWNMWGQTDFVGPYLKAVRYSMGLSQYYRNIEAKKDSIVISGDVPVTQSPHTIIMVIGESATRNKMKAYTPDYKYDDTPWLSQQLNNPNFIIFNNAYACQSLTQQVLESALTEKSAYHEKDFLDSMNIIDIAKKKGYKTYWITNLGKNNNESSFFNVASRADYLLNTGNDDDHSMLAELSQINPQENNLVILHGNGSHAAYKERYPKEKAVFTEDSKEAEYANSIRYTDEFLQAIYEYAKNNLNLQVMLYFSDHGEHMKTGHTPNDQNYVKVRIPMFIFLGDEYLKNNSSKSKILMGRKNTFFTNDMMYNTLSGIMNAESNYYISNEDLTSPAYDYTADTLWTFGNTIKVSEDPFLKE
;
A
#
# COMPACT_ATOMS: atom_id res chain seq x y z
N MET A 1 34.04 -12.54 41.82
CA MET A 1 32.66 -13.07 41.83
C MET A 1 32.72 -14.52 42.31
N ASP A 2 31.84 -14.95 43.23
CA ASP A 2 31.90 -16.34 43.74
C ASP A 2 31.37 -17.36 42.72
N ARG A 3 31.73 -18.65 42.91
CA ARG A 3 31.34 -19.76 41.99
C ARG A 3 29.82 -19.98 41.91
N LYS A 4 29.09 -19.77 43.00
CA LYS A 4 27.63 -19.90 43.10
C LYS A 4 26.92 -18.81 42.30
N THR A 5 27.45 -17.58 42.31
CA THR A 5 26.92 -16.47 41.49
C THR A 5 27.14 -16.72 40.00
N ILE A 6 28.34 -17.17 39.60
CA ILE A 6 28.62 -17.54 38.20
C ILE A 6 27.69 -18.68 37.75
N GLY A 7 27.54 -19.72 38.58
CA GLY A 7 26.63 -20.84 38.28
C GLY A 7 25.18 -20.37 38.08
N THR A 8 24.70 -19.43 38.89
CA THR A 8 23.36 -18.82 38.72
C THR A 8 23.23 -18.11 37.37
N TYR A 9 24.24 -17.36 36.94
CA TYR A 9 24.18 -16.65 35.66
C TYR A 9 24.17 -17.60 34.47
N ILE A 10 24.96 -18.68 34.52
CA ILE A 10 24.96 -19.74 33.51
C ILE A 10 23.56 -20.38 33.41
N ILE A 11 22.98 -20.77 34.55
CA ILE A 11 21.65 -21.39 34.59
C ILE A 11 20.60 -20.48 33.97
N ASN A 12 20.55 -19.20 34.36
CA ASN A 12 19.60 -18.24 33.79
C ASN A 12 19.74 -18.12 32.27
N SER A 13 20.98 -18.07 31.76
CA SER A 13 21.23 -18.00 30.32
C SER A 13 20.83 -19.25 29.55
N ILE A 14 21.07 -20.44 30.14
CA ILE A 14 20.62 -21.71 29.56
C ILE A 14 19.10 -21.77 29.54
N ILE A 15 18.42 -21.30 30.59
CA ILE A 15 16.95 -21.23 30.64
C ILE A 15 16.42 -20.32 29.53
N CYS A 16 17.00 -19.14 29.33
CA CYS A 16 16.61 -18.26 28.22
C CYS A 16 16.78 -18.94 26.86
N TRP A 17 17.93 -19.58 26.64
CA TRP A 17 18.21 -20.30 25.39
C TRP A 17 17.22 -21.45 25.15
N ALA A 18 16.98 -22.27 26.18
CA ALA A 18 16.02 -23.36 26.12
C ALA A 18 14.60 -22.85 25.86
N LEU A 19 14.17 -21.77 26.53
CA LEU A 19 12.86 -21.17 26.35
C LEU A 19 12.64 -20.68 24.92
N MET A 20 13.63 -20.00 24.32
CA MET A 20 13.56 -19.57 22.92
C MET A 20 13.37 -20.75 21.96
N ASN A 21 14.14 -21.83 22.14
CA ASN A 21 14.04 -23.02 21.28
C ASN A 21 12.71 -23.75 21.49
N VAL A 22 12.26 -23.90 22.74
CA VAL A 22 10.94 -24.50 23.03
C VAL A 22 9.82 -23.70 22.38
N LEU A 23 9.84 -22.36 22.51
CA LEU A 23 8.86 -21.50 21.87
C LEU A 23 8.90 -21.64 20.35
N PHE A 24 10.09 -21.58 19.74
CA PHE A 24 10.25 -21.69 18.29
C PHE A 24 9.66 -22.99 17.75
N TYR A 25 10.09 -24.15 18.28
CA TYR A 25 9.58 -25.45 17.82
C TYR A 25 8.09 -25.65 18.15
N ALA A 26 7.58 -25.04 19.23
CA ALA A 26 6.15 -25.07 19.53
C ALA A 26 5.35 -24.26 18.50
N THR A 27 5.87 -23.13 18.03
CA THR A 27 5.16 -22.21 17.14
C THR A 27 5.32 -22.52 15.65
N THR A 28 6.42 -23.16 15.22
CA THR A 28 6.64 -23.47 13.80
C THR A 28 6.07 -24.81 13.36
N GLY A 29 5.70 -25.69 14.31
CA GLY A 29 5.28 -27.05 14.02
C GLY A 29 6.42 -27.95 13.50
N ASP A 30 7.64 -27.43 13.41
CA ASP A 30 8.82 -28.22 13.10
C ASP A 30 9.08 -29.22 14.23
N SER A 31 9.38 -30.46 13.85
CA SER A 31 9.82 -31.44 14.83
C SER A 31 11.12 -30.95 15.48
N ILE A 32 11.31 -31.19 16.78
CA ILE A 32 12.61 -30.97 17.47
C ILE A 32 13.76 -31.73 16.77
N ILE A 33 13.43 -32.72 15.92
CA ILE A 33 14.35 -33.54 15.14
C ILE A 33 14.91 -32.78 13.92
N SER A 34 14.13 -31.87 13.31
CA SER A 34 14.58 -30.97 12.25
C SER A 34 15.28 -29.77 12.86
N PHE A 35 16.54 -29.98 13.25
CA PHE A 35 17.36 -28.96 13.89
C PHE A 35 17.57 -27.73 12.98
N ASN A 36 16.92 -26.61 13.30
CA ASN A 36 17.15 -25.34 12.60
C ASN A 36 18.46 -24.70 13.11
N LEU A 37 19.55 -24.95 12.37
CA LEU A 37 20.89 -24.51 12.73
C LEU A 37 21.02 -22.98 12.85
N ILE A 38 20.28 -22.23 12.04
CA ILE A 38 20.32 -20.76 12.02
C ILE A 38 19.67 -20.23 13.30
N PHE A 39 18.42 -20.60 13.57
CA PHE A 39 17.70 -20.18 14.77
C PHE A 39 18.43 -20.59 16.06
N THR A 40 18.93 -21.84 16.11
CA THR A 40 19.66 -22.30 17.30
C THR A 40 20.95 -21.52 17.52
N ALA A 41 21.66 -21.12 16.46
CA ALA A 41 22.82 -20.25 16.58
C ALA A 41 22.44 -18.85 17.07
N GLU A 42 21.40 -18.23 16.52
CA GLU A 42 20.93 -16.90 16.92
C GLU A 42 20.44 -16.87 18.38
N SER A 43 19.63 -17.86 18.77
CA SER A 43 19.15 -18.01 20.15
C SER A 43 20.30 -18.29 21.13
N LEU A 44 21.32 -19.05 20.73
CA LEU A 44 22.52 -19.28 21.55
C LEU A 44 23.28 -17.97 21.77
N ILE A 45 23.41 -17.15 20.72
CA ILE A 45 24.00 -15.82 20.84
C ILE A 45 23.21 -15.04 21.89
N CYS A 46 21.88 -14.92 21.79
CA CYS A 46 21.05 -14.24 22.79
C CYS A 46 21.28 -14.76 24.23
N GLY A 47 21.39 -16.07 24.42
CA GLY A 47 21.72 -16.67 25.73
C GLY A 47 23.09 -16.22 26.27
N LEU A 48 24.10 -16.16 25.40
CA LEU A 48 25.43 -15.63 25.73
C LEU A 48 25.37 -14.14 26.07
N LEU A 49 24.53 -13.34 25.40
CA LEU A 49 24.37 -11.92 25.71
C LEU A 49 23.80 -11.72 27.11
N ILE A 50 22.77 -12.48 27.48
CA ILE A 50 22.21 -12.47 28.84
C ILE A 50 23.27 -12.87 29.87
N PHE A 51 24.14 -13.83 29.54
CA PHE A 51 25.23 -14.24 30.43
C PHE A 51 26.21 -13.09 30.67
N ILE A 52 26.65 -12.46 29.58
CA ILE A 52 27.57 -11.34 29.62
C ILE A 52 26.96 -10.17 30.39
N THR A 53 25.70 -9.83 30.14
CA THR A 53 24.99 -8.75 30.85
C THR A 53 24.91 -9.02 32.36
N GLN A 54 24.65 -10.25 32.79
CA GLN A 54 24.66 -10.59 34.22
C GLN A 54 26.05 -10.47 34.83
N ILE A 55 27.10 -10.91 34.13
CA ILE A 55 28.49 -10.74 34.57
C ILE A 55 28.88 -9.27 34.69
N THR A 56 28.60 -8.47 33.66
CA THR A 56 29.03 -7.06 33.59
C THR A 56 28.28 -6.20 34.60
N SER A 57 26.98 -6.44 34.75
CA SER A 57 26.12 -5.68 35.65
C SER A 57 26.22 -6.11 37.11
N GLY A 58 26.61 -7.36 37.37
CA GLY A 58 26.61 -7.93 38.72
C GLY A 58 25.21 -8.26 39.25
N TYR A 59 24.16 -8.20 38.42
CA TYR A 59 22.79 -8.54 38.80
C TYR A 59 22.30 -9.78 38.03
N PRO A 60 21.66 -10.76 38.69
CA PRO A 60 21.02 -11.88 38.01
C PRO A 60 19.83 -11.42 37.16
N LEU A 61 19.47 -12.20 36.14
CA LEU A 61 18.38 -11.89 35.20
C LEU A 61 17.05 -11.53 35.88
N PHE A 62 16.65 -12.28 36.91
CA PHE A 62 15.37 -12.08 37.61
C PHE A 62 15.42 -11.01 38.71
N HIS A 63 16.43 -10.15 38.71
CA HIS A 63 16.51 -9.02 39.63
C HIS A 63 15.46 -7.95 39.27
N LYS A 64 14.84 -7.30 40.27
CA LYS A 64 13.79 -6.26 40.06
C LYS A 64 14.21 -5.13 39.13
N LYS A 65 15.52 -4.85 39.07
CA LYS A 65 16.12 -3.87 38.16
C LYS A 65 15.81 -4.13 36.68
N TRP A 66 15.62 -5.40 36.33
CA TRP A 66 15.36 -5.83 34.96
C TRP A 66 13.87 -6.01 34.65
N ALA A 67 12.98 -5.61 35.56
CA ALA A 67 11.53 -5.77 35.41
C ALA A 67 10.97 -5.16 34.10
N PRO A 68 11.39 -3.96 33.65
CA PRO A 68 10.95 -3.43 32.35
C PRO A 68 11.31 -4.38 31.20
N PHE A 69 12.52 -4.93 31.19
CA PHE A 69 12.99 -5.81 30.11
C PHE A 69 12.31 -7.18 30.11
N LEU A 70 12.11 -7.76 31.28
CA LEU A 70 11.38 -9.02 31.42
C LEU A 70 9.93 -8.87 30.97
N PHE A 71 9.30 -7.72 31.25
CA PHE A 71 7.98 -7.40 30.74
C PHE A 71 7.97 -7.33 29.21
N ILE A 72 8.95 -6.66 28.59
CA ILE A 72 9.07 -6.56 27.12
C ILE A 72 9.25 -7.95 26.49
N THR A 73 10.18 -8.76 26.99
CA THR A 73 10.37 -10.12 26.46
C THR A 73 9.11 -10.96 26.59
N SER A 74 8.43 -10.87 27.75
CA SER A 74 7.17 -11.58 27.96
C SER A 74 6.10 -11.12 26.97
N TRP A 75 6.02 -9.81 26.69
CA TRP A 75 5.10 -9.24 25.71
C TRP A 75 5.31 -9.81 24.30
N TRP A 76 6.56 -9.85 23.83
CA TRP A 76 6.91 -10.45 22.53
C TRP A 76 6.60 -11.94 22.45
N TYR A 77 6.82 -12.69 23.53
CA TYR A 77 6.54 -14.13 23.56
C TYR A 77 5.05 -14.43 23.62
N ILE A 78 4.28 -13.62 24.36
CA ILE A 78 2.81 -13.70 24.36
C ILE A 78 2.27 -13.44 22.95
N TYR A 79 2.83 -12.46 22.25
CA TYR A 79 2.46 -12.22 20.85
C TYR A 79 2.77 -13.40 19.94
N ALA A 80 4.00 -13.95 20.00
CA ALA A 80 4.37 -15.12 19.20
C ALA A 80 3.45 -16.34 19.47
N LEU A 81 3.10 -16.58 20.74
CA LEU A 81 2.16 -17.65 21.12
C LEU A 81 0.73 -17.35 20.66
N TYR A 82 0.28 -16.10 20.77
CA TYR A 82 -1.04 -15.68 20.30
C TYR A 82 -1.16 -15.90 18.78
N LYS A 83 -0.13 -15.52 18.02
CA LYS A 83 -0.07 -15.78 16.58
C LYS A 83 -0.25 -17.26 16.28
N TYR A 84 0.59 -18.10 16.86
CA TYR A 84 0.49 -19.55 16.68
C TYR A 84 -0.91 -20.11 16.98
N MET A 85 -1.59 -19.61 18.02
CA MET A 85 -2.89 -20.11 18.44
C MET A 85 -4.06 -19.59 17.59
N PHE A 86 -3.96 -18.38 17.05
CA PHE A 86 -5.12 -17.66 16.51
C PHE A 86 -4.93 -17.09 15.11
N ILE A 87 -3.70 -16.99 14.60
CA ILE A 87 -3.37 -16.40 13.29
C ILE A 87 -2.69 -17.47 12.42
N ASP A 88 -3.22 -17.70 11.23
CA ASP A 88 -2.60 -18.58 10.23
C ASP A 88 -1.39 -17.89 9.60
N ALA A 89 -0.27 -17.86 10.33
CA ALA A 89 0.98 -17.22 9.94
C ALA A 89 2.08 -18.27 9.72
N GLY A 90 2.90 -18.09 8.68
CA GLY A 90 3.94 -19.06 8.30
C GLY A 90 5.06 -19.23 9.35
N PRO A 91 5.88 -20.29 9.27
CA PRO A 91 6.89 -20.60 10.29
C PRO A 91 7.97 -19.51 10.44
N ALA A 92 8.37 -18.86 9.34
CA ALA A 92 9.41 -17.83 9.33
C ALA A 92 9.02 -16.56 10.10
N SER A 93 7.73 -16.30 10.28
CA SER A 93 7.23 -15.16 11.05
C SER A 93 7.21 -15.42 12.55
N HIS A 94 7.84 -16.47 13.08
CA HIS A 94 7.89 -16.70 14.53
C HIS A 94 9.32 -16.54 15.09
N GLU A 95 10.32 -16.82 14.25
CA GLU A 95 11.74 -16.65 14.56
C GLU A 95 12.08 -15.19 14.92
N SER A 96 11.68 -14.25 14.05
CA SER A 96 12.03 -12.84 14.17
C SER A 96 11.53 -12.23 15.50
N GLU A 97 10.35 -12.60 15.95
CA GLU A 97 9.67 -12.12 17.16
C GLU A 97 10.34 -12.67 18.42
N ILE A 98 10.70 -13.96 18.41
CA ILE A 98 11.34 -14.62 19.55
C ILE A 98 12.75 -14.03 19.76
N ILE A 99 13.51 -13.85 18.68
CA ILE A 99 14.86 -13.27 18.74
C ILE A 99 14.80 -11.77 19.05
N ALA A 100 13.85 -11.02 18.46
CA ALA A 100 13.62 -9.60 18.80
C ALA A 100 13.31 -9.44 20.30
N GLY A 101 12.42 -10.27 20.85
CA GLY A 101 12.03 -10.20 22.27
C GLY A 101 13.20 -10.39 23.25
N MET A 102 14.00 -11.44 23.08
CA MET A 102 15.13 -11.73 23.99
C MET A 102 16.36 -10.87 23.68
N GLY A 103 16.70 -10.75 22.41
CA GLY A 103 17.84 -9.97 21.95
C GLY A 103 17.69 -8.49 22.27
N GLY A 104 16.48 -7.93 22.07
CA GLY A 104 16.14 -6.57 22.45
C GLY A 104 16.28 -6.32 23.95
N ALA A 105 15.76 -7.23 24.79
CA ALA A 105 15.92 -7.14 26.24
C ALA A 105 17.38 -7.18 26.69
N ALA A 106 18.20 -8.10 26.16
CA ALA A 106 19.62 -8.16 26.45
C ALA A 106 20.34 -6.84 26.09
N SER A 107 19.97 -6.25 24.94
CA SER A 107 20.49 -4.97 24.46
C SER A 107 20.15 -3.83 25.40
N PHE A 108 18.88 -3.69 25.76
CA PHE A 108 18.46 -2.60 26.62
C PHE A 108 18.95 -2.74 28.07
N MET A 109 19.07 -3.97 28.60
CA MET A 109 19.70 -4.23 29.91
C MET A 109 21.15 -3.74 29.93
N MET A 110 21.89 -4.00 28.85
CA MET A 110 23.28 -3.54 28.71
C MET A 110 23.35 -2.02 28.58
N VAL A 111 22.49 -1.40 27.76
CA VAL A 111 22.42 0.07 27.63
C VAL A 111 22.07 0.71 28.97
N GLN A 112 21.09 0.18 29.71
CA GLN A 112 20.76 0.67 31.04
C GLN A 112 21.98 0.59 31.98
N PHE A 113 22.67 -0.55 32.00
CA PHE A 113 23.89 -0.71 32.79
C PHE A 113 24.95 0.34 32.41
N LEU A 114 25.21 0.56 31.11
CA LEU A 114 26.17 1.57 30.66
C LEU A 114 25.74 2.99 31.07
N LEU A 115 24.47 3.33 30.89
CA LEU A 115 23.95 4.64 31.25
C LEU A 115 24.10 4.90 32.75
N GLU A 116 23.73 3.95 33.60
CA GLU A 116 23.87 4.07 35.05
C GLU A 116 25.34 4.14 35.48
N LYS A 117 26.21 3.32 34.86
CA LYS A 117 27.62 3.24 35.21
C LYS A 117 28.43 4.46 34.77
N TYR A 118 28.15 5.02 33.58
CA TYR A 118 29.02 6.02 32.97
C TYR A 118 28.41 7.43 32.90
N THR A 119 27.09 7.58 32.97
CA THR A 119 26.45 8.90 32.81
C THR A 119 25.54 9.27 33.96
N ASN A 120 24.76 8.31 34.47
CA ASN A 120 23.80 8.42 35.56
C ASN A 120 22.82 9.61 35.43
N LYS A 121 22.49 10.02 34.20
CA LYS A 121 21.51 11.09 33.93
C LYS A 121 20.11 10.51 33.81
N LYS A 122 19.20 10.94 34.68
CA LYS A 122 17.78 10.54 34.66
C LYS A 122 17.12 10.76 33.28
N ALA A 123 17.46 11.85 32.59
CA ALA A 123 16.95 12.13 31.25
C ALA A 123 17.27 11.02 30.23
N LEU A 124 18.48 10.43 30.28
CA LEU A 124 18.87 9.34 29.39
C LEU A 124 18.17 8.02 29.74
N LEU A 125 17.87 7.82 31.03
CA LEU A 125 17.07 6.69 31.47
C LEU A 125 15.62 6.82 30.98
N TYR A 126 15.02 8.01 31.07
CA TYR A 126 13.69 8.25 30.47
C TYR A 126 13.69 8.09 28.95
N LEU A 127 14.74 8.54 28.25
CA LEU A 127 14.87 8.27 26.82
C LEU A 127 14.89 6.76 26.54
N LEU A 128 15.57 5.97 27.38
CA LEU A 128 15.57 4.51 27.27
C LEU A 128 14.18 3.90 27.51
N ASP A 129 13.34 4.49 28.38
CA ASP A 129 11.92 4.07 28.54
C ASP A 129 11.12 4.34 27.26
N VAL A 130 11.32 5.50 26.64
CA VAL A 130 10.67 5.86 25.38
C VAL A 130 11.05 4.87 24.27
N LEU A 131 12.34 4.55 24.14
CA LEU A 131 12.81 3.58 23.15
C LEU A 131 12.25 2.17 23.39
N GLN A 132 12.16 1.75 24.66
CA GLN A 132 11.53 0.47 25.03
C GLN A 132 10.04 0.43 24.72
N PHE A 133 9.33 1.54 25.01
CA PHE A 133 7.92 1.69 24.67
C PHE A 133 7.72 1.56 23.16
N ILE A 134 8.52 2.27 22.35
CA ILE A 134 8.49 2.16 20.88
C ILE A 134 8.76 0.71 20.44
N TYR A 135 9.69 0.02 21.09
CA TYR A 135 10.00 -1.38 20.80
C TYR A 135 8.84 -2.35 21.11
N CYS A 136 7.86 -1.96 21.94
CA CYS A 136 6.68 -2.78 22.24
C CYS A 136 5.50 -2.54 21.30
N LEU A 137 5.53 -1.46 20.51
CA LEU A 137 4.45 -1.10 19.60
C LEU A 137 4.20 -2.14 18.50
N PRO A 138 5.21 -2.76 17.86
CA PRO A 138 4.98 -3.64 16.71
C PRO A 138 3.97 -4.78 17.00
N PRO A 139 4.11 -5.58 18.07
CA PRO A 139 3.08 -6.58 18.41
C PRO A 139 1.70 -5.99 18.68
N ILE A 140 1.62 -4.83 19.34
CA ILE A 140 0.33 -4.17 19.65
C ILE A 140 -0.37 -3.78 18.36
N LEU A 141 0.37 -3.12 17.47
CA LEU A 141 -0.17 -2.62 16.21
C LEU A 141 -0.58 -3.78 15.29
N SER A 142 0.21 -4.85 15.22
CA SER A 142 -0.17 -6.06 14.48
C SER A 142 -1.43 -6.72 15.04
N LEU A 143 -1.57 -6.83 16.36
CA LEU A 143 -2.79 -7.39 16.98
C LEU A 143 -4.02 -6.51 16.74
N VAL A 144 -3.87 -5.19 16.89
CA VAL A 144 -4.95 -4.24 16.61
C VAL A 144 -5.38 -4.38 15.15
N HIS A 145 -4.43 -4.42 14.22
CA HIS A 145 -4.70 -4.61 12.80
C HIS A 145 -5.45 -5.92 12.52
N TYR A 146 -4.96 -7.04 13.07
CA TYR A 146 -5.58 -8.36 12.91
C TYR A 146 -7.02 -8.40 13.42
N HIS A 147 -7.32 -7.77 14.56
CA HIS A 147 -8.71 -7.75 15.07
C HIS A 147 -9.64 -6.84 14.25
N LEU A 148 -9.10 -5.84 13.55
CA LEU A 148 -9.88 -4.97 12.69
C LEU A 148 -10.11 -5.59 11.30
N TYR A 149 -9.11 -6.28 10.74
CA TYR A 149 -9.09 -6.68 9.33
C TYR A 149 -8.97 -8.18 9.07
N GLY A 150 -8.69 -9.00 10.09
CA GLY A 150 -8.54 -10.46 9.97
C GLY A 150 -7.17 -10.92 9.45
N THR A 151 -6.24 -10.01 9.19
CA THR A 151 -4.90 -10.31 8.65
C THR A 151 -3.82 -9.48 9.34
N LEU A 152 -2.56 -9.88 9.17
CA LEU A 152 -1.40 -9.06 9.55
C LEU A 152 -1.16 -7.96 8.51
N ILE A 153 -0.37 -6.95 8.88
CA ILE A 153 -0.07 -5.82 8.00
C ILE A 153 0.69 -6.32 6.76
N THR A 154 0.20 -5.95 5.60
CA THR A 154 0.77 -6.31 4.31
C THR A 154 1.77 -5.26 3.81
N TYR A 155 2.60 -5.65 2.84
CA TYR A 155 3.53 -4.71 2.20
C TYR A 155 2.78 -3.61 1.44
N GLU A 156 1.64 -3.96 0.86
CA GLU A 156 0.77 -3.09 0.09
C GLU A 156 0.19 -1.99 0.99
N GLU A 157 -0.30 -2.35 2.19
CA GLU A 157 -0.77 -1.39 3.20
C GLU A 157 0.35 -0.52 3.75
N ALA A 158 1.52 -1.10 4.01
CA ALA A 158 2.68 -0.33 4.46
C ALA A 158 3.13 0.69 3.41
N THR A 159 2.98 0.36 2.12
CA THR A 159 3.25 1.27 1.01
C THR A 159 2.21 2.37 0.92
N ALA A 160 0.92 2.03 1.12
CA ALA A 160 -0.14 3.02 1.22
C ALA A 160 0.17 4.02 2.35
N ILE A 161 0.38 3.54 3.59
CA ILE A 161 0.66 4.40 4.76
C ILE A 161 1.88 5.30 4.55
N ARG A 162 2.91 4.82 3.85
CA ARG A 162 4.08 5.64 3.52
C ARG A 162 3.75 6.80 2.59
N ASN A 163 2.93 6.54 1.58
CA ASN A 163 2.63 7.51 0.52
C ASN A 163 1.43 8.38 0.85
N THR A 164 0.64 7.98 1.83
CA THR A 164 -0.40 8.74 2.49
C THR A 164 0.20 9.93 3.24
N ASN A 165 -0.46 11.08 3.18
CA ASN A 165 -0.07 12.27 3.96
C ASN A 165 -0.78 12.31 5.33
N VAL A 166 -0.37 13.23 6.21
CA VAL A 166 -0.95 13.34 7.58
C VAL A 166 -2.47 13.55 7.54
N ARG A 167 -2.98 14.31 6.57
CA ARG A 167 -4.42 14.57 6.44
C ARG A 167 -5.17 13.29 6.05
N GLU A 168 -4.68 12.57 5.05
CA GLU A 168 -5.28 11.31 4.58
C GLU A 168 -5.22 10.21 5.67
N SER A 169 -4.12 10.14 6.44
CA SER A 169 -4.04 9.27 7.63
C SER A 169 -5.09 9.63 8.67
N LEU A 170 -5.30 10.92 8.93
CA LEU A 170 -6.32 11.39 9.88
C LEU A 170 -7.73 11.11 9.38
N GLU A 171 -8.01 11.34 8.09
CA GLU A 171 -9.29 11.05 7.44
C GLU A 171 -9.62 9.56 7.55
N TRP A 172 -8.66 8.67 7.27
CA TRP A 172 -8.83 7.24 7.43
C TRP A 172 -9.13 6.85 8.88
N ILE A 173 -8.33 7.33 9.83
CA ILE A 173 -8.50 7.03 11.26
C ILE A 173 -9.88 7.51 11.75
N MET A 174 -10.30 8.71 11.38
CA MET A 174 -11.62 9.23 11.78
C MET A 174 -12.77 8.45 11.10
N THR A 175 -12.60 8.05 9.84
CA THR A 175 -13.64 7.37 9.06
C THR A 175 -13.88 5.93 9.52
N TYR A 176 -12.82 5.21 9.89
CA TYR A 176 -12.89 3.77 10.20
C TYR A 176 -12.83 3.45 11.70
N MET A 177 -12.07 4.20 12.51
CA MET A 177 -11.90 3.91 13.94
C MET A 177 -12.85 4.75 14.81
N GLY A 178 -13.09 6.00 14.42
CA GLY A 178 -13.91 6.94 15.17
C GLY A 178 -13.28 7.42 16.49
N PRO A 179 -13.79 8.50 17.09
CA PRO A 179 -13.15 9.19 18.22
C PRO A 179 -13.05 8.35 19.50
N LEU A 180 -14.02 7.45 19.74
CA LEU A 180 -14.02 6.59 20.92
C LEU A 180 -12.86 5.58 20.87
N TYR A 181 -12.67 4.90 19.75
CA TYR A 181 -11.61 3.90 19.60
C TYR A 181 -10.23 4.54 19.68
N ILE A 182 -10.04 5.70 19.06
CA ILE A 182 -8.81 6.51 19.17
C ILE A 182 -8.50 6.83 20.64
N SER A 183 -9.52 7.22 21.41
CA SER A 183 -9.36 7.53 22.83
C SER A 183 -8.96 6.29 23.64
N LEU A 184 -9.57 5.14 23.37
CA LEU A 184 -9.23 3.88 24.04
C LEU A 184 -7.79 3.44 23.73
N VAL A 185 -7.37 3.49 22.46
CA VAL A 185 -5.99 3.17 22.05
C VAL A 185 -5.00 4.11 22.71
N THR A 186 -5.30 5.42 22.74
CA THR A 186 -4.44 6.43 23.38
C THR A 186 -4.29 6.17 24.88
N ILE A 187 -5.37 5.84 25.57
CA ILE A 187 -5.34 5.50 27.00
C ILE A 187 -4.52 4.23 27.24
N ALA A 188 -4.68 3.20 26.41
CA ALA A 188 -3.92 1.96 26.52
C ALA A 188 -2.42 2.18 26.32
N LEU A 189 -2.04 2.95 25.30
CA LEU A 189 -0.64 3.31 25.02
C LEU A 189 -0.04 4.16 26.15
N ALA A 190 -0.78 5.14 26.68
CA ALA A 190 -0.35 5.93 27.83
C ALA A 190 -0.19 5.06 29.08
N GLY A 191 -1.12 4.14 29.34
CA GLY A 191 -1.04 3.19 30.45
C GLY A 191 0.18 2.27 30.36
N LEU A 192 0.50 1.79 29.15
CA LEU A 192 1.71 1.00 28.88
C LEU A 192 3.00 1.79 29.16
N PHE A 193 3.08 3.03 28.68
CA PHE A 193 4.23 3.89 28.94
C PHE A 193 4.42 4.16 30.45
N LEU A 194 3.32 4.45 31.16
CA LEU A 194 3.34 4.65 32.62
C LEU A 194 3.73 3.37 33.38
N LEU A 195 3.30 2.20 32.90
CA LEU A 195 3.70 0.91 33.47
C LEU A 195 5.21 0.67 33.33
N ILE A 196 5.77 0.88 32.14
CA ILE A 196 7.22 0.76 31.89
C ILE A 196 8.01 1.68 32.82
N ASN A 197 7.59 2.95 32.92
CA ASN A 197 8.20 3.94 33.80
C ASN A 197 8.12 3.51 35.28
N ARG A 198 6.98 2.98 35.73
CA ARG A 198 6.78 2.51 37.11
C ARG A 198 7.60 1.28 37.46
N LEU A 199 7.82 0.38 36.49
CA LEU A 199 8.66 -0.81 36.67
C LEU A 199 10.15 -0.47 36.75
N ARG A 200 10.56 0.72 36.30
CA ARG A 200 11.96 1.16 36.36
C ARG A 200 12.40 1.49 37.78
N THR A 201 13.43 0.78 38.23
CA THR A 201 14.15 1.16 39.45
C THR A 201 15.22 2.20 39.12
N LEU A 202 15.17 3.38 39.72
CA LEU A 202 16.26 4.34 39.64
C LEU A 202 17.48 3.84 40.44
N PRO A 203 18.71 4.08 39.97
CA PRO A 203 19.90 3.66 40.69
C PRO A 203 19.96 4.30 42.08
N SER A 204 20.23 3.48 43.10
CA SER A 204 20.69 3.97 44.42
C SER A 204 22.10 4.52 44.25
N SER A 205 22.40 5.68 44.85
CA SER A 205 23.67 6.40 44.68
C SER A 205 24.85 5.73 45.40
N GLN A 206 25.19 4.51 45.01
CA GLN A 206 26.40 3.85 45.45
C GLN A 206 27.17 3.43 44.22
N HIS A 207 28.15 4.23 43.80
CA HIS A 207 29.40 3.69 43.26
C HIS A 207 30.54 4.69 43.39
N THR A 208 31.49 4.29 44.23
CA THR A 208 32.90 4.65 44.22
C THR A 208 33.66 3.48 43.57
N GLU A 209 34.23 3.65 42.37
CA GLU A 209 35.49 3.01 41.98
C GLU A 209 36.03 3.56 40.65
N ASP A 210 37.36 3.68 40.58
CA ASP A 210 38.12 4.38 39.56
C ASP A 210 38.37 3.56 38.27
N ARG A 211 38.62 4.30 37.20
CA ARG A 211 38.39 3.94 35.79
C ARG A 211 39.45 3.01 35.16
N LYS A 212 39.04 2.09 34.25
CA LYS A 212 39.92 1.46 33.23
C LYS A 212 39.28 1.51 31.81
N PRO A 213 39.87 2.23 30.83
CA PRO A 213 39.36 2.38 29.45
C PRO A 213 39.07 1.08 28.66
N PRO A 214 39.84 -0.02 28.82
CA PRO A 214 39.60 -1.26 28.07
C PRO A 214 38.26 -1.93 28.37
N VAL A 215 37.75 -1.80 29.60
CA VAL A 215 36.46 -2.38 30.01
C VAL A 215 35.30 -1.64 29.35
N LEU A 216 35.43 -0.32 29.16
CA LEU A 216 34.42 0.50 28.46
C LEU A 216 34.38 0.13 26.97
N ILE A 217 35.53 0.03 26.30
CA ILE A 217 35.62 -0.32 24.88
C ILE A 217 35.07 -1.73 24.63
N ALA A 218 35.42 -2.70 25.49
CA ALA A 218 34.87 -4.05 25.41
C ALA A 218 33.36 -4.08 25.67
N SER A 219 32.87 -3.33 26.66
CA SER A 219 31.43 -3.26 26.96
C SER A 219 30.65 -2.59 25.82
N ILE A 220 31.19 -1.54 25.19
CA ILE A 220 30.60 -0.88 24.02
C ILE A 220 30.63 -1.81 22.80
N GLY A 221 31.76 -2.46 22.52
CA GLY A 221 31.89 -3.41 21.40
C GLY A 221 30.92 -4.59 21.52
N ILE A 222 30.77 -5.13 22.74
CA ILE A 222 29.77 -6.15 23.05
C ILE A 222 28.36 -5.57 22.87
N THR A 223 28.07 -4.37 23.39
CA THR A 223 26.76 -3.72 23.23
C THR A 223 26.39 -3.50 21.77
N LEU A 224 27.34 -3.08 20.94
CA LEU A 224 27.14 -2.89 19.50
C LEU A 224 26.92 -4.22 18.79
N ALA A 225 27.75 -5.23 19.04
CA ALA A 225 27.54 -6.59 18.50
C ALA A 225 26.19 -7.20 18.93
N VAL A 226 25.78 -6.93 20.19
CA VAL A 226 24.50 -7.32 20.79
C VAL A 226 23.32 -6.59 20.15
N SER A 227 23.49 -5.34 19.73
CA SER A 227 22.39 -4.52 19.18
C SER A 227 22.14 -4.78 17.70
N LEU A 228 23.09 -5.36 16.96
CA LEU A 228 22.97 -5.59 15.51
C LEU A 228 22.01 -6.75 15.15
N LEU A 229 22.06 -7.87 15.88
CA LEU A 229 21.21 -9.04 15.61
C LEU A 229 19.72 -8.77 15.89
N PRO A 230 19.32 -8.23 17.06
CA PRO A 230 17.92 -7.95 17.35
C PRO A 230 17.38 -6.82 16.48
N TRP A 231 18.23 -5.90 16.01
CA TRP A 231 17.83 -4.87 15.07
C TRP A 231 17.50 -5.45 13.69
N ASN A 232 18.31 -6.40 13.20
CA ASN A 232 18.04 -7.10 11.95
C ASN A 232 16.76 -7.94 12.02
N MET A 233 16.52 -8.63 13.15
CA MET A 233 15.31 -9.43 13.38
C MET A 233 14.08 -8.57 13.62
N TRP A 234 14.22 -7.47 14.38
CA TRP A 234 13.16 -6.49 14.55
C TRP A 234 12.68 -5.96 13.20
N GLY A 235 13.61 -5.70 12.27
CA GLY A 235 13.32 -5.32 10.89
C GLY A 235 12.64 -6.39 10.02
N GLN A 236 12.47 -7.61 10.51
CA GLN A 236 11.81 -8.72 9.81
C GLN A 236 10.47 -9.11 10.47
N THR A 237 10.08 -8.45 11.56
CA THR A 237 8.79 -8.68 12.25
C THR A 237 7.60 -8.28 11.39
N ASP A 238 6.43 -8.84 11.68
CA ASP A 238 5.20 -8.64 10.88
C ASP A 238 4.79 -7.18 10.68
N PHE A 239 5.15 -6.31 11.62
CA PHE A 239 4.90 -4.88 11.48
C PHE A 239 6.06 -4.24 10.71
N VAL A 240 7.29 -4.33 11.21
CA VAL A 240 8.41 -3.52 10.72
C VAL A 240 8.89 -3.97 9.33
N GLY A 241 8.84 -5.27 9.03
CA GLY A 241 9.28 -5.86 7.77
C GLY A 241 8.58 -5.27 6.54
N PRO A 242 7.24 -5.33 6.48
CA PRO A 242 6.46 -4.67 5.44
C PRO A 242 6.79 -3.18 5.26
N TYR A 243 6.92 -2.42 6.37
CA TYR A 243 7.31 -1.01 6.31
C TYR A 243 8.72 -0.80 5.77
N LEU A 244 9.73 -1.58 6.21
CA LEU A 244 11.08 -1.46 5.66
C LEU A 244 11.14 -1.83 4.18
N LYS A 245 10.33 -2.80 3.74
CA LYS A 245 10.17 -3.13 2.33
C LYS A 245 9.54 -1.96 1.55
N ALA A 246 8.50 -1.32 2.08
CA ALA A 246 7.91 -0.09 1.51
C ALA A 246 8.91 1.07 1.47
N VAL A 247 9.73 1.22 2.50
CA VAL A 247 10.82 2.22 2.56
C VAL A 247 11.86 1.97 1.46
N ARG A 248 12.31 0.72 1.30
CA ARG A 248 13.26 0.35 0.22
C ARG A 248 12.66 0.55 -1.16
N TYR A 249 11.40 0.18 -1.36
CA TYR A 249 10.73 0.33 -2.64
C TYR A 249 10.65 1.79 -3.10
N SER A 250 10.16 2.70 -2.27
CA SER A 250 10.09 4.11 -2.71
C SER A 250 11.45 4.82 -2.77
N MET A 251 12.49 4.35 -2.06
CA MET A 251 13.87 4.77 -2.39
C MET A 251 14.29 4.33 -3.80
N GLY A 252 13.83 3.15 -4.22
CA GLY A 252 14.03 2.59 -5.56
C GLY A 252 13.24 3.29 -6.66
N LEU A 253 12.16 4.01 -6.36
CA LEU A 253 11.34 4.70 -7.38
C LEU A 253 12.14 5.74 -8.17
N SER A 254 13.18 6.34 -7.59
CA SER A 254 14.11 7.21 -8.34
C SER A 254 14.82 6.48 -9.50
N GLN A 255 14.91 5.16 -9.45
CA GLN A 255 15.50 4.31 -10.47
C GLN A 255 14.58 4.12 -11.68
N TYR A 256 13.26 4.17 -11.49
CA TYR A 256 12.29 4.07 -12.58
C TYR A 256 12.61 5.08 -13.70
N TYR A 257 12.76 6.36 -13.38
CA TYR A 257 13.12 7.36 -14.40
C TYR A 257 14.39 7.03 -15.14
N ARG A 258 15.44 6.60 -14.44
CA ARG A 258 16.73 6.27 -15.07
C ARG A 258 16.57 5.08 -16.02
N ASN A 259 15.83 4.06 -15.60
CA ASN A 259 15.58 2.86 -16.40
C ASN A 259 14.77 3.18 -17.66
N ILE A 260 13.71 3.98 -17.52
CA ILE A 260 12.86 4.35 -18.66
C ILE A 260 13.56 5.33 -19.59
N GLU A 261 14.29 6.31 -19.06
CA GLU A 261 15.05 7.26 -19.87
C GLU A 261 16.11 6.56 -20.73
N ALA A 262 16.72 5.50 -20.21
CA ALA A 262 17.66 4.67 -20.97
C ALA A 262 17.00 3.82 -22.08
N LYS A 263 15.69 3.53 -21.96
CA LYS A 263 14.92 2.69 -22.90
C LYS A 263 14.06 3.50 -23.87
N LYS A 264 13.78 4.78 -23.63
CA LYS A 264 12.82 5.57 -24.42
C LYS A 264 13.15 5.60 -25.92
N ASP A 265 14.44 5.61 -26.27
CA ASP A 265 14.87 5.70 -27.66
C ASP A 265 14.69 4.38 -28.41
N SER A 266 14.53 3.26 -27.70
CA SER A 266 14.28 1.95 -28.31
C SER A 266 12.80 1.68 -28.63
N ILE A 267 11.89 2.62 -28.32
CA ILE A 267 10.48 2.49 -28.69
C ILE A 267 10.35 2.53 -30.22
N VAL A 268 9.76 1.48 -30.78
CA VAL A 268 9.42 1.36 -32.20
C VAL A 268 7.92 1.11 -32.31
N ILE A 269 7.20 2.02 -32.97
CA ILE A 269 5.77 1.86 -33.25
C ILE A 269 5.58 1.05 -34.53
N SER A 270 4.68 0.06 -34.47
CA SER A 270 4.30 -0.80 -35.57
C SER A 270 3.36 -0.05 -36.52
N GLY A 271 3.95 0.59 -37.53
CA GLY A 271 3.22 1.33 -38.56
C GLY A 271 2.82 2.74 -38.13
N ASP A 272 2.56 3.59 -39.13
CA ASP A 272 2.32 5.01 -38.94
C ASP A 272 0.89 5.42 -39.30
N VAL A 273 -0.07 4.53 -39.03
CA VAL A 273 -1.49 4.83 -39.31
C VAL A 273 -1.97 5.85 -38.26
N PRO A 274 -2.42 7.04 -38.66
CA PRO A 274 -2.96 8.01 -37.72
C PRO A 274 -4.39 7.61 -37.31
N VAL A 275 -4.81 8.00 -36.10
CA VAL A 275 -6.17 7.77 -35.61
C VAL A 275 -7.20 8.58 -36.41
N THR A 276 -6.88 9.85 -36.69
CA THR A 276 -7.63 10.78 -37.52
C THR A 276 -6.70 11.54 -38.46
N GLN A 277 -7.26 12.19 -39.49
CA GLN A 277 -6.47 13.03 -40.41
C GLN A 277 -6.31 14.47 -39.92
N SER A 278 -7.13 14.87 -38.93
CA SER A 278 -7.11 16.20 -38.31
C SER A 278 -6.63 16.14 -36.86
N PRO A 279 -6.11 17.24 -36.29
CA PRO A 279 -5.85 17.36 -34.86
C PRO A 279 -7.03 16.89 -34.02
N HIS A 280 -6.74 16.15 -32.96
CA HIS A 280 -7.76 15.46 -32.19
C HIS A 280 -7.32 15.21 -30.75
N THR A 281 -8.28 14.85 -29.90
CA THR A 281 -8.00 14.56 -28.49
C THR A 281 -8.52 13.20 -28.08
N ILE A 282 -7.67 12.45 -27.37
CA ILE A 282 -8.01 11.25 -26.62
C ILE A 282 -7.89 11.59 -25.14
N ILE A 283 -8.94 11.29 -24.38
CA ILE A 283 -8.99 11.54 -22.94
C ILE A 283 -9.08 10.20 -22.20
N MET A 284 -8.25 10.05 -21.16
CA MET A 284 -8.38 8.99 -20.16
C MET A 284 -8.67 9.64 -18.80
N VAL A 285 -9.78 9.28 -18.17
CA VAL A 285 -10.12 9.70 -16.81
C VAL A 285 -9.94 8.51 -15.89
N ILE A 286 -9.02 8.64 -14.95
CA ILE A 286 -8.75 7.67 -13.89
C ILE A 286 -9.59 8.09 -12.69
N GLY A 287 -10.66 7.32 -12.44
CA GLY A 287 -11.49 7.47 -11.25
C GLY A 287 -10.84 6.85 -10.02
N GLU A 288 -11.34 7.23 -8.86
CA GLU A 288 -10.84 6.82 -7.54
C GLU A 288 -11.98 6.20 -6.73
N SER A 289 -11.78 4.97 -6.25
CA SER A 289 -12.68 4.30 -5.28
C SER A 289 -14.16 4.10 -5.72
N ALA A 290 -14.46 4.15 -7.02
CA ALA A 290 -15.81 3.93 -7.55
C ALA A 290 -16.11 2.43 -7.80
N THR A 291 -17.21 1.91 -7.24
CA THR A 291 -17.68 0.53 -7.48
C THR A 291 -18.96 0.51 -8.32
N ARG A 292 -19.00 -0.33 -9.36
CA ARG A 292 -20.21 -0.44 -10.20
C ARG A 292 -21.41 -1.01 -9.45
N ASN A 293 -21.16 -1.70 -8.34
CA ASN A 293 -22.20 -2.28 -7.46
C ASN A 293 -23.09 -1.23 -6.80
N LYS A 294 -22.63 0.03 -6.75
CA LYS A 294 -23.30 1.16 -6.10
C LYS A 294 -23.46 2.31 -7.10
N MET A 295 -23.76 1.99 -8.35
CA MET A 295 -24.04 2.95 -9.42
C MET A 295 -25.35 2.57 -10.11
N LYS A 296 -26.31 3.49 -10.18
CA LYS A 296 -27.60 3.28 -10.85
C LYS A 296 -27.45 2.76 -12.29
N ALA A 297 -26.50 3.29 -13.05
CA ALA A 297 -26.24 2.88 -14.44
C ALA A 297 -25.87 1.40 -14.60
N TYR A 298 -25.35 0.75 -13.56
CA TYR A 298 -24.99 -0.68 -13.55
C TYR A 298 -25.95 -1.53 -12.73
N THR A 299 -26.60 -0.92 -11.73
CA THR A 299 -27.51 -1.59 -10.79
C THR A 299 -28.85 -0.83 -10.80
N PRO A 300 -29.78 -1.16 -11.72
CA PRO A 300 -31.01 -0.38 -11.92
C PRO A 300 -31.88 -0.22 -10.66
N ASP A 301 -31.88 -1.22 -9.79
CA ASP A 301 -32.62 -1.23 -8.52
C ASP A 301 -31.91 -0.51 -7.38
N TYR A 302 -30.72 0.05 -7.61
CA TYR A 302 -30.00 0.81 -6.60
C TYR A 302 -30.81 2.04 -6.17
N LYS A 303 -30.97 2.27 -4.86
CA LYS A 303 -31.93 3.27 -4.34
C LYS A 303 -31.61 4.72 -4.74
N TYR A 304 -30.34 5.06 -4.95
CA TYR A 304 -29.91 6.42 -5.27
C TYR A 304 -29.76 6.59 -6.79
N ASP A 305 -30.21 7.72 -7.32
CA ASP A 305 -29.98 8.12 -8.72
C ASP A 305 -28.67 8.91 -8.84
N ASP A 306 -27.57 8.19 -8.68
CA ASP A 306 -26.23 8.75 -8.54
C ASP A 306 -25.44 8.80 -9.85
N THR A 307 -26.00 8.35 -10.96
CA THR A 307 -25.32 8.33 -12.27
C THR A 307 -26.28 8.76 -13.39
N PRO A 308 -26.96 9.91 -13.26
CA PRO A 308 -27.97 10.34 -14.23
C PRO A 308 -27.40 10.54 -15.65
N TRP A 309 -26.20 11.10 -15.80
CA TRP A 309 -25.58 11.30 -17.11
C TRP A 309 -25.15 9.97 -17.73
N LEU A 310 -24.44 9.12 -16.99
CA LEU A 310 -24.03 7.81 -17.49
C LEU A 310 -25.23 6.93 -17.85
N SER A 311 -26.32 7.00 -17.07
CA SER A 311 -27.58 6.29 -17.36
C SER A 311 -28.19 6.73 -18.70
N GLN A 312 -28.08 8.01 -19.08
CA GLN A 312 -28.51 8.48 -20.40
C GLN A 312 -27.63 7.91 -21.53
N GLN A 313 -26.34 7.70 -21.27
CA GLN A 313 -25.41 7.16 -22.27
C GLN A 313 -25.57 5.66 -22.53
N LEU A 314 -26.32 4.92 -21.70
CA LEU A 314 -26.59 3.50 -21.92
C LEU A 314 -27.25 3.21 -23.29
N ASN A 315 -28.01 4.17 -23.82
CA ASN A 315 -28.69 4.07 -25.11
C ASN A 315 -27.92 4.78 -26.25
N ASN A 316 -26.74 5.34 -25.97
CA ASN A 316 -25.93 6.02 -26.95
C ASN A 316 -25.03 5.01 -27.69
N PRO A 317 -25.16 4.83 -29.02
CA PRO A 317 -24.40 3.82 -29.76
C PRO A 317 -22.90 4.08 -29.79
N ASN A 318 -22.46 5.31 -29.48
CA ASN A 318 -21.06 5.68 -29.41
C ASN A 318 -20.42 5.39 -28.05
N PHE A 319 -21.20 4.98 -27.04
CA PHE A 319 -20.72 4.62 -25.71
C PHE A 319 -20.73 3.10 -25.53
N ILE A 320 -19.62 2.61 -24.99
CA ILE A 320 -19.42 1.20 -24.64
C ILE A 320 -19.26 1.16 -23.13
N ILE A 321 -20.31 0.74 -22.42
CA ILE A 321 -20.30 0.58 -20.96
C ILE A 321 -19.93 -0.86 -20.64
N PHE A 322 -18.79 -1.10 -20.01
CA PHE A 322 -18.25 -2.45 -19.77
C PHE A 322 -18.84 -3.07 -18.51
N ASN A 323 -19.57 -4.17 -18.68
CA ASN A 323 -20.28 -4.82 -17.56
C ASN A 323 -19.36 -5.62 -16.63
N ASN A 324 -18.20 -6.05 -17.13
CA ASN A 324 -17.33 -7.03 -16.48
C ASN A 324 -15.87 -6.53 -16.32
N ALA A 325 -15.70 -5.24 -15.97
CA ALA A 325 -14.38 -4.65 -15.71
C ALA A 325 -13.96 -4.83 -14.25
N TYR A 326 -12.75 -5.31 -14.00
CA TYR A 326 -12.24 -5.55 -12.66
C TYR A 326 -10.94 -4.76 -12.43
N ALA A 327 -10.71 -4.34 -11.19
CA ALA A 327 -9.40 -3.87 -10.78
C ALA A 327 -8.47 -5.07 -10.57
N CYS A 328 -7.21 -4.94 -10.98
CA CYS A 328 -6.20 -5.97 -10.72
C CYS A 328 -5.81 -6.04 -9.22
N GLN A 329 -6.03 -4.94 -8.50
CA GLN A 329 -5.71 -4.72 -7.09
C GLN A 329 -6.78 -3.81 -6.46
N SER A 330 -6.83 -3.75 -5.12
CA SER A 330 -7.75 -2.87 -4.39
C SER A 330 -7.10 -1.59 -3.85
N LEU A 331 -5.90 -1.26 -4.33
CA LEU A 331 -5.13 -0.10 -3.88
C LEU A 331 -4.61 0.67 -5.10
N THR A 332 -4.88 1.98 -5.12
CA THR A 332 -4.59 2.91 -6.24
C THR A 332 -3.19 2.72 -6.80
N GLN A 333 -2.18 2.70 -5.93
CA GLN A 333 -0.80 2.67 -6.37
C GLN A 333 -0.48 1.43 -7.21
N GLN A 334 -0.83 0.24 -6.71
CA GLN A 334 -0.51 -1.02 -7.39
C GLN A 334 -1.33 -1.18 -8.68
N VAL A 335 -2.56 -0.66 -8.69
CA VAL A 335 -3.37 -0.58 -9.91
C VAL A 335 -2.66 0.30 -10.94
N LEU A 336 -2.29 1.53 -10.58
CA LEU A 336 -1.73 2.50 -11.53
C LEU A 336 -0.31 2.16 -12.00
N GLU A 337 0.47 1.43 -11.20
CA GLU A 337 1.71 0.81 -11.67
C GLU A 337 1.48 -0.11 -12.87
N SER A 338 0.34 -0.80 -12.89
CA SER A 338 0.01 -1.78 -13.92
C SER A 338 -0.76 -1.12 -15.07
N ALA A 339 -1.86 -0.41 -14.77
CA ALA A 339 -2.71 0.24 -15.76
C ALA A 339 -1.99 1.27 -16.66
N LEU A 340 -0.92 1.91 -16.17
CA LEU A 340 -0.19 2.95 -16.90
C LEU A 340 1.11 2.45 -17.54
N THR A 341 1.49 1.20 -17.34
CA THR A 341 2.75 0.63 -17.85
C THR A 341 2.55 -0.74 -18.47
N GLU A 342 3.60 -1.29 -19.06
CA GLU A 342 3.57 -2.67 -19.57
C GLU A 342 3.27 -3.73 -18.51
N LYS A 343 3.37 -3.43 -17.21
CA LYS A 343 3.19 -4.41 -16.13
C LYS A 343 1.76 -4.97 -16.12
N SER A 344 1.61 -6.29 -16.21
CA SER A 344 0.34 -7.00 -16.04
C SER A 344 0.50 -8.23 -15.14
N ALA A 345 -0.62 -8.82 -14.73
CA ALA A 345 -0.66 -10.09 -14.01
C ALA A 345 -0.16 -11.29 -14.83
N TYR A 346 -0.05 -11.16 -16.15
CA TYR A 346 0.01 -12.27 -17.10
C TYR A 346 1.41 -12.48 -17.70
N HIS A 347 2.37 -11.66 -17.31
CA HIS A 347 3.78 -11.83 -17.64
C HIS A 347 4.70 -11.27 -16.55
N GLU A 348 5.93 -11.76 -16.47
CA GLU A 348 6.88 -11.34 -15.44
C GLU A 348 7.53 -10.00 -15.80
N LYS A 349 6.96 -8.89 -15.29
CA LYS A 349 7.56 -7.56 -15.45
C LYS A 349 7.40 -6.69 -14.21
N ASP A 350 8.50 -6.09 -13.76
CA ASP A 350 8.50 -5.14 -12.65
C ASP A 350 8.12 -3.73 -13.14
N PHE A 351 7.41 -2.97 -12.31
CA PHE A 351 7.10 -1.57 -12.55
C PHE A 351 8.35 -0.74 -12.88
N LEU A 352 9.45 -0.93 -12.12
CA LEU A 352 10.68 -0.15 -12.28
C LEU A 352 11.33 -0.31 -13.66
N ASP A 353 10.97 -1.35 -14.41
CA ASP A 353 11.50 -1.67 -15.73
C ASP A 353 10.47 -1.57 -16.86
N SER A 354 9.23 -1.21 -16.55
CA SER A 354 8.10 -1.18 -17.49
C SER A 354 7.95 0.16 -18.20
N MET A 355 7.90 0.12 -19.54
CA MET A 355 7.61 1.30 -20.35
C MET A 355 6.20 1.82 -20.02
N ASN A 356 6.05 3.13 -19.97
CA ASN A 356 4.77 3.76 -19.64
C ASN A 356 4.06 4.27 -20.90
N ILE A 357 2.75 4.44 -20.76
CA ILE A 357 1.89 4.87 -21.85
C ILE A 357 2.17 6.30 -22.33
N ILE A 358 2.72 7.16 -21.47
CA ILE A 358 3.06 8.55 -21.82
C ILE A 358 4.17 8.59 -22.86
N ASP A 359 5.25 7.83 -22.66
CA ASP A 359 6.34 7.76 -23.63
C ASP A 359 5.91 7.13 -24.94
N ILE A 360 5.04 6.11 -24.90
CA ILE A 360 4.44 5.52 -26.10
C ILE A 360 3.64 6.58 -26.87
N ALA A 361 2.79 7.34 -26.18
CA ALA A 361 1.99 8.40 -26.79
C ALA A 361 2.88 9.50 -27.41
N LYS A 362 3.92 9.93 -26.69
CA LYS A 362 4.90 10.92 -27.18
C LYS A 362 5.64 10.39 -28.41
N LYS A 363 6.05 9.13 -28.41
CA LYS A 363 6.70 8.50 -29.57
C LYS A 363 5.77 8.43 -30.77
N LYS A 364 4.46 8.22 -30.55
CA LYS A 364 3.43 8.26 -31.60
C LYS A 364 3.13 9.69 -32.09
N GLY A 365 3.62 10.72 -31.40
CA GLY A 365 3.45 12.12 -31.79
C GLY A 365 2.30 12.84 -31.09
N TYR A 366 1.79 12.30 -29.98
CA TYR A 366 0.83 13.02 -29.15
C TYR A 366 1.54 14.02 -28.25
N LYS A 367 0.92 15.20 -28.10
CA LYS A 367 1.18 16.09 -26.98
C LYS A 367 0.48 15.55 -25.74
N THR A 368 1.21 15.42 -24.64
CA THR A 368 0.72 14.73 -23.44
C THR A 368 0.46 15.69 -22.29
N TYR A 369 -0.75 15.64 -21.75
CA TYR A 369 -1.21 16.43 -20.61
C TYR A 369 -1.62 15.49 -19.49
N TRP A 370 -1.07 15.71 -18.29
CA TRP A 370 -1.53 15.09 -17.06
C TRP A 370 -2.13 16.17 -16.16
N ILE A 371 -3.44 16.12 -15.95
CA ILE A 371 -4.18 17.06 -15.12
C ILE A 371 -4.59 16.32 -13.86
N THR A 372 -4.26 16.87 -12.69
CA THR A 372 -4.56 16.25 -11.41
C THR A 372 -4.86 17.28 -10.35
N ASN A 373 -5.56 16.85 -9.31
CA ASN A 373 -5.73 17.62 -8.10
C ASN A 373 -5.16 16.92 -6.86
N LEU A 374 -4.53 15.75 -7.06
CA LEU A 374 -3.88 14.99 -6.00
C LEU A 374 -2.68 15.79 -5.48
N GLY A 375 -2.63 15.94 -4.15
CA GLY A 375 -1.81 16.96 -3.47
C GLY A 375 -0.34 17.02 -3.90
N LYS A 376 0.27 18.22 -3.75
CA LYS A 376 1.67 18.55 -4.14
C LYS A 376 2.76 17.69 -3.47
N ASN A 377 2.40 16.87 -2.47
CA ASN A 377 3.33 16.05 -1.71
C ASN A 377 3.39 14.58 -2.18
N ASN A 378 2.58 14.17 -3.17
CA ASN A 378 2.58 12.79 -3.71
C ASN A 378 3.73 12.51 -4.70
N ASN A 379 4.78 13.34 -4.68
CA ASN A 379 5.94 13.27 -5.58
C ASN A 379 6.77 11.98 -5.43
N GLU A 380 6.49 11.17 -4.40
CA GLU A 380 7.14 9.88 -4.14
C GLU A 380 6.29 8.66 -4.54
N SER A 381 5.11 8.85 -5.13
CA SER A 381 4.26 7.75 -5.61
C SER A 381 4.68 7.25 -7.00
N SER A 382 4.44 5.97 -7.29
CA SER A 382 4.80 5.37 -8.58
C SER A 382 4.02 5.97 -9.76
N PHE A 383 2.73 6.26 -9.59
CA PHE A 383 1.94 6.91 -10.64
C PHE A 383 2.41 8.35 -10.92
N PHE A 384 2.89 9.09 -9.92
CA PHE A 384 3.48 10.42 -10.15
C PHE A 384 4.75 10.33 -11.02
N ASN A 385 5.53 9.25 -10.88
CA ASN A 385 6.69 9.04 -11.76
C ASN A 385 6.29 8.83 -13.23
N VAL A 386 5.12 8.25 -13.49
CA VAL A 386 4.56 8.17 -14.84
C VAL A 386 4.04 9.55 -15.28
N ALA A 387 3.23 10.20 -14.42
CA ALA A 387 2.62 11.51 -14.69
C ALA A 387 3.63 12.59 -15.07
N SER A 388 4.78 12.63 -14.39
CA SER A 388 5.84 13.62 -14.62
C SER A 388 6.50 13.53 -15.99
N ARG A 389 6.28 12.44 -16.73
CA ARG A 389 6.82 12.27 -18.08
C ARG A 389 5.97 12.96 -19.14
N ALA A 390 4.77 13.40 -18.76
CA ALA A 390 3.91 14.20 -19.60
C ALA A 390 4.59 15.52 -19.98
N ASP A 391 4.24 16.07 -21.13
CA ASP A 391 4.77 17.38 -21.56
C ASP A 391 4.25 18.51 -20.68
N TYR A 392 3.03 18.37 -20.16
CA TYR A 392 2.44 19.26 -19.18
C TYR A 392 1.88 18.47 -18.00
N LEU A 393 2.34 18.78 -16.80
CA LEU A 393 1.78 18.30 -15.54
C LEU A 393 1.09 19.48 -14.83
N LEU A 394 -0.24 19.49 -14.88
CA LEU A 394 -1.09 20.56 -14.36
C LEU A 394 -1.73 20.09 -13.05
N ASN A 395 -1.24 20.61 -11.91
CA ASN A 395 -1.76 20.27 -10.59
C ASN A 395 -2.52 21.44 -9.98
N THR A 396 -3.83 21.29 -9.80
CA THR A 396 -4.70 22.34 -9.24
C THR A 396 -4.51 22.51 -7.73
N GLY A 397 -4.07 21.46 -7.03
CA GLY A 397 -3.89 21.42 -5.58
C GLY A 397 -5.19 21.62 -4.78
N ASN A 398 -6.35 21.42 -5.41
CA ASN A 398 -7.67 21.60 -4.81
C ASN A 398 -8.39 20.25 -4.73
N ASP A 399 -8.82 19.84 -3.54
CA ASP A 399 -9.41 18.50 -3.33
C ASP A 399 -10.68 18.21 -4.16
N ASP A 400 -11.31 19.25 -4.75
CA ASP A 400 -12.42 19.12 -5.69
C ASP A 400 -11.96 18.80 -7.12
N ASP A 401 -12.43 17.67 -7.67
CA ASP A 401 -12.12 17.23 -9.04
C ASP A 401 -12.56 18.24 -10.12
N HIS A 402 -13.65 18.99 -9.89
CA HIS A 402 -14.11 20.01 -10.82
C HIS A 402 -13.10 21.15 -11.00
N SER A 403 -12.15 21.32 -10.08
CA SER A 403 -11.05 22.27 -10.27
C SER A 403 -10.21 21.99 -11.52
N MET A 404 -10.15 20.73 -11.97
CA MET A 404 -9.41 20.32 -13.16
C MET A 404 -10.07 20.77 -14.48
N LEU A 405 -11.37 21.11 -14.47
CA LEU A 405 -12.09 21.50 -15.69
C LEU A 405 -11.53 22.79 -16.31
N ALA A 406 -11.05 23.72 -15.49
CA ALA A 406 -10.45 24.97 -15.97
C ALA A 406 -9.17 24.72 -16.79
N GLU A 407 -8.41 23.68 -16.45
CA GLU A 407 -7.15 23.32 -17.09
C GLU A 407 -7.36 22.77 -18.51
N LEU A 408 -8.56 22.26 -18.84
CA LEU A 408 -8.88 21.78 -20.19
C LEU A 408 -8.74 22.90 -21.25
N SER A 409 -8.89 24.16 -20.85
CA SER A 409 -8.74 25.32 -21.73
C SER A 409 -7.31 25.61 -22.17
N GLN A 410 -6.31 24.99 -21.53
CA GLN A 410 -4.90 25.12 -21.88
C GLN A 410 -4.46 24.12 -22.95
N ILE A 411 -5.30 23.13 -23.28
CA ILE A 411 -5.01 22.12 -24.29
C ILE A 411 -5.10 22.76 -25.67
N ASN A 412 -4.06 22.62 -26.47
CA ASN A 412 -4.02 23.16 -27.81
C ASN A 412 -4.85 22.28 -28.76
N PRO A 413 -5.99 22.76 -29.31
CA PRO A 413 -6.83 21.94 -30.18
C PRO A 413 -6.23 21.69 -31.57
N GLN A 414 -5.09 22.31 -31.90
CA GLN A 414 -4.39 22.14 -33.18
C GLN A 414 -3.33 21.04 -33.14
N GLU A 415 -3.20 20.31 -32.02
CA GLU A 415 -2.30 19.18 -31.86
C GLU A 415 -3.09 17.86 -31.67
N ASN A 416 -2.41 16.72 -31.83
CA ASN A 416 -2.94 15.45 -31.37
C ASN A 416 -2.65 15.34 -29.86
N ASN A 417 -3.69 15.26 -29.04
CA ASN A 417 -3.55 15.33 -27.59
C ASN A 417 -3.92 14.00 -26.92
N LEU A 418 -3.07 13.54 -26.00
CA LEU A 418 -3.45 12.59 -24.95
C LEU A 418 -3.58 13.37 -23.65
N VAL A 419 -4.78 13.36 -23.08
CA VAL A 419 -5.10 14.05 -21.83
C VAL A 419 -5.48 13.01 -20.80
N ILE A 420 -4.77 12.99 -19.67
CA ILE A 420 -5.07 12.12 -18.55
C ILE A 420 -5.53 12.98 -17.39
N LEU A 421 -6.73 12.71 -16.88
CA LEU A 421 -7.26 13.33 -15.67
C LEU A 421 -7.28 12.29 -14.55
N HIS A 422 -6.76 12.66 -13.38
CA HIS A 422 -6.71 11.77 -12.21
C HIS A 422 -6.97 12.59 -10.94
N GLY A 423 -8.07 12.28 -10.26
CA GLY A 423 -8.52 13.01 -9.07
C GLY A 423 -8.99 12.13 -7.92
N ASN A 424 -9.65 12.74 -6.94
CA ASN A 424 -10.04 12.10 -5.67
C ASN A 424 -11.33 11.26 -5.78
N GLY A 425 -12.14 11.45 -6.82
CA GLY A 425 -13.33 10.64 -7.09
C GLY A 425 -14.19 10.40 -5.84
N SER A 426 -14.36 9.13 -5.48
CA SER A 426 -15.13 8.68 -4.32
C SER A 426 -14.25 8.15 -3.18
N HIS A 427 -13.04 8.70 -3.01
CA HIS A 427 -12.15 8.37 -1.89
C HIS A 427 -12.82 8.59 -0.52
N ALA A 428 -12.48 7.74 0.46
CA ALA A 428 -13.03 7.76 1.82
C ALA A 428 -13.02 9.14 2.49
N ALA A 429 -13.97 9.37 3.40
CA ALA A 429 -14.49 10.69 3.78
C ALA A 429 -15.33 11.34 2.65
N TYR A 430 -16.31 10.60 2.13
CA TYR A 430 -17.08 10.92 0.92
C TYR A 430 -17.71 12.33 0.95
N LYS A 431 -18.16 12.82 2.11
CA LYS A 431 -18.68 14.20 2.29
C LYS A 431 -17.71 15.31 1.87
N GLU A 432 -16.41 15.03 1.84
CA GLU A 432 -15.36 15.97 1.43
C GLU A 432 -15.09 15.90 -0.10
N ARG A 433 -15.79 15.02 -0.83
CA ARG A 433 -15.63 14.84 -2.28
C ARG A 433 -16.60 15.67 -3.12
N TYR A 434 -17.55 16.33 -2.48
CA TYR A 434 -18.54 17.16 -3.14
C TYR A 434 -18.89 18.39 -2.29
N PRO A 435 -19.18 19.56 -2.90
CA PRO A 435 -19.65 20.73 -2.17
C PRO A 435 -20.95 20.45 -1.41
N LYS A 436 -21.16 21.09 -0.26
CA LYS A 436 -22.35 20.82 0.60
C LYS A 436 -23.66 21.08 -0.14
N GLU A 437 -23.68 22.07 -1.02
CA GLU A 437 -24.81 22.43 -1.89
C GLU A 437 -25.11 21.39 -2.97
N LYS A 438 -24.20 20.45 -3.24
CA LYS A 438 -24.36 19.33 -4.18
C LYS A 438 -24.86 18.05 -3.50
N ALA A 439 -25.11 18.08 -2.19
CA ALA A 439 -25.69 16.94 -1.47
C ALA A 439 -27.17 16.74 -1.84
N VAL A 440 -27.46 15.79 -2.73
CA VAL A 440 -28.83 15.42 -3.14
C VAL A 440 -29.44 14.40 -2.18
N PHE A 441 -28.66 13.41 -1.76
CA PHE A 441 -29.09 12.37 -0.82
C PHE A 441 -28.74 12.81 0.61
N THR A 442 -29.74 13.24 1.37
CA THR A 442 -29.55 13.92 2.68
C THR A 442 -29.67 13.00 3.90
N GLU A 443 -29.88 11.70 3.67
CA GLU A 443 -29.90 10.70 4.73
C GLU A 443 -28.55 10.65 5.45
N ASP A 444 -28.56 10.56 6.78
CA ASP A 444 -27.33 10.45 7.57
C ASP A 444 -26.78 9.02 7.52
N SER A 445 -26.19 8.67 6.37
CA SER A 445 -25.57 7.37 6.14
C SER A 445 -24.37 7.48 5.22
N LYS A 446 -23.34 6.66 5.47
CA LYS A 446 -22.15 6.57 4.60
C LYS A 446 -22.51 6.26 3.14
N GLU A 447 -23.56 5.48 2.92
CA GLU A 447 -24.00 5.11 1.56
C GLU A 447 -24.61 6.31 0.81
N ALA A 448 -25.34 7.19 1.49
CA ALA A 448 -25.84 8.43 0.89
C ALA A 448 -24.70 9.41 0.57
N GLU A 449 -23.71 9.51 1.47
CA GLU A 449 -22.50 10.30 1.23
C GLU A 449 -21.74 9.79 0.00
N TYR A 450 -21.53 8.47 -0.09
CA TYR A 450 -20.90 7.83 -1.25
C TYR A 450 -21.70 8.04 -2.54
N ALA A 451 -23.03 7.89 -2.49
CA ALA A 451 -23.86 8.14 -3.67
C ALA A 451 -23.78 9.60 -4.15
N ASN A 452 -23.64 10.58 -3.24
CA ASN A 452 -23.40 11.96 -3.61
C ASN A 452 -22.01 12.16 -4.25
N SER A 453 -20.96 11.48 -3.77
CA SER A 453 -19.63 11.57 -4.41
C SER A 453 -19.64 10.96 -5.82
N ILE A 454 -20.28 9.81 -6.01
CA ILE A 454 -20.48 9.19 -7.33
C ILE A 454 -21.25 10.12 -8.26
N ARG A 455 -22.32 10.75 -7.77
CA ARG A 455 -23.11 11.74 -8.54
C ARG A 455 -22.27 12.94 -8.96
N TYR A 456 -21.43 13.44 -8.07
CA TYR A 456 -20.55 14.55 -8.40
C TYR A 456 -19.46 14.14 -9.40
N THR A 457 -18.93 12.91 -9.31
CA THR A 457 -18.06 12.34 -10.35
C THR A 457 -18.79 12.21 -11.70
N ASP A 458 -20.06 11.81 -11.72
CA ASP A 458 -20.88 11.73 -12.94
C ASP A 458 -21.05 13.12 -13.60
N GLU A 459 -21.31 14.17 -12.81
CA GLU A 459 -21.34 15.56 -13.27
C GLU A 459 -19.98 16.02 -13.83
N PHE A 460 -18.87 15.64 -13.19
CA PHE A 460 -17.51 15.94 -13.66
C PHE A 460 -17.22 15.27 -15.02
N LEU A 461 -17.55 13.99 -15.16
CA LEU A 461 -17.38 13.23 -16.41
C LEU A 461 -18.21 13.82 -17.55
N GLN A 462 -19.44 14.23 -17.25
CA GLN A 462 -20.29 14.97 -18.20
C GLN A 462 -19.59 16.26 -18.68
N ALA A 463 -19.09 17.06 -17.75
CA ALA A 463 -18.45 18.34 -18.08
C ALA A 463 -17.19 18.15 -18.94
N ILE A 464 -16.37 17.12 -18.67
CA ILE A 464 -15.21 16.76 -19.52
C ILE A 464 -15.68 16.40 -20.93
N TYR A 465 -16.67 15.50 -21.03
CA TYR A 465 -17.19 15.02 -22.30
C TYR A 465 -17.70 16.19 -23.16
N GLU A 466 -18.55 17.05 -22.58
CA GLU A 466 -19.15 18.18 -23.28
C GLU A 466 -18.10 19.21 -23.70
N TYR A 467 -17.16 19.56 -22.82
CA TYR A 467 -16.10 20.51 -23.15
C TYR A 467 -15.21 19.98 -24.30
N ALA A 468 -14.70 18.76 -24.16
CA ALA A 468 -13.77 18.21 -25.13
C ALA A 468 -14.43 17.93 -26.49
N LYS A 469 -15.69 17.49 -26.50
CA LYS A 469 -16.47 17.33 -27.74
C LYS A 469 -16.62 18.65 -28.49
N ASN A 470 -16.87 19.75 -27.77
CA ASN A 470 -17.12 21.06 -28.37
C ASN A 470 -15.85 21.82 -28.77
N ASN A 471 -14.73 21.59 -28.07
CA ASN A 471 -13.54 22.45 -28.18
C ASN A 471 -12.27 21.73 -28.63
N LEU A 472 -12.17 20.41 -28.44
CA LEU A 472 -10.90 19.67 -28.55
C LEU A 472 -10.93 18.54 -29.60
N ASN A 473 -11.99 18.47 -30.42
CA ASN A 473 -12.22 17.37 -31.36
C ASN A 473 -12.05 16.01 -30.67
N LEU A 474 -12.87 15.74 -29.64
CA LEU A 474 -12.82 14.51 -28.86
C LEU A 474 -13.10 13.27 -29.72
N GLN A 475 -12.12 12.37 -29.79
CA GLN A 475 -12.23 11.12 -30.55
C GLN A 475 -12.41 9.91 -29.66
N VAL A 476 -11.81 9.90 -28.48
CA VAL A 476 -12.04 8.85 -27.48
C VAL A 476 -12.06 9.47 -26.09
N MET A 477 -13.03 9.06 -25.28
CA MET A 477 -13.00 9.28 -23.83
C MET A 477 -13.13 7.92 -23.14
N LEU A 478 -12.08 7.53 -22.44
CA LEU A 478 -12.00 6.33 -21.63
C LEU A 478 -12.11 6.72 -20.16
N TYR A 479 -13.00 6.08 -19.42
CA TYR A 479 -13.06 6.17 -17.97
C TYR A 479 -12.96 4.77 -17.36
N PHE A 480 -12.18 4.66 -16.29
CA PHE A 480 -12.20 3.49 -15.41
C PHE A 480 -11.90 3.95 -13.99
N SER A 481 -12.52 3.30 -12.99
CA SER A 481 -12.05 3.44 -11.61
C SER A 481 -10.79 2.62 -11.40
N ASP A 482 -9.85 3.12 -10.60
CA ASP A 482 -8.68 2.38 -10.18
C ASP A 482 -9.07 1.10 -9.39
N HIS A 483 -9.93 1.25 -8.39
CA HIS A 483 -10.56 0.20 -7.63
C HIS A 483 -11.96 0.62 -7.18
N GLY A 484 -12.69 -0.29 -6.55
CA GLY A 484 -13.96 -0.02 -5.88
C GLY A 484 -13.78 0.15 -4.36
N GLU A 485 -14.88 0.39 -3.67
CA GLU A 485 -14.86 0.69 -2.23
C GLU A 485 -15.95 -0.11 -1.51
N HIS A 486 -15.61 -0.77 -0.40
CA HIS A 486 -16.58 -1.40 0.48
C HIS A 486 -16.87 -0.50 1.68
N MET A 487 -18.05 0.12 1.74
CA MET A 487 -18.42 1.20 2.69
C MET A 487 -18.14 0.91 4.18
N LYS A 488 -18.04 -0.36 4.58
CA LYS A 488 -17.74 -0.77 5.95
C LYS A 488 -16.23 -0.97 6.20
N THR A 489 -15.52 -1.60 5.28
CA THR A 489 -14.14 -2.08 5.46
C THR A 489 -13.13 -1.33 4.58
N GLY A 490 -13.59 -0.35 3.82
CA GLY A 490 -12.80 0.46 2.89
C GLY A 490 -12.41 -0.32 1.64
N HIS A 491 -11.20 -0.07 1.14
CA HIS A 491 -10.58 -0.80 0.03
C HIS A 491 -9.33 -1.60 0.46
N THR A 492 -9.17 -1.88 1.76
CA THR A 492 -8.05 -2.70 2.27
C THR A 492 -8.02 -4.08 1.60
N PRO A 493 -6.84 -4.68 1.34
CA PRO A 493 -6.75 -5.93 0.57
C PRO A 493 -7.20 -7.19 1.35
N ASN A 494 -7.50 -7.06 2.64
CA ASN A 494 -7.55 -8.19 3.59
C ASN A 494 -8.81 -9.06 3.53
N ASP A 495 -9.98 -8.47 3.27
CA ASP A 495 -11.25 -9.22 3.22
C ASP A 495 -11.61 -9.69 1.80
N GLN A 496 -10.73 -9.41 0.82
CA GLN A 496 -10.82 -9.79 -0.59
C GLN A 496 -12.25 -9.70 -1.19
N ASN A 497 -13.03 -8.70 -0.74
CA ASN A 497 -14.41 -8.56 -1.15
C ASN A 497 -14.50 -7.97 -2.56
N TYR A 498 -15.11 -8.68 -3.50
CA TYR A 498 -15.20 -8.27 -4.92
C TYR A 498 -15.82 -6.88 -5.16
N VAL A 499 -16.60 -6.32 -4.24
CA VAL A 499 -17.06 -4.93 -4.34
C VAL A 499 -15.89 -3.94 -4.48
N LYS A 500 -14.73 -4.26 -3.89
CA LYS A 500 -13.49 -3.48 -3.96
C LYS A 500 -12.79 -3.56 -5.32
N VAL A 501 -13.18 -4.48 -6.20
CA VAL A 501 -12.53 -4.68 -7.50
C VAL A 501 -13.51 -4.68 -8.67
N ARG A 502 -14.83 -4.72 -8.45
CA ARG A 502 -15.83 -4.51 -9.51
C ARG A 502 -15.95 -3.01 -9.81
N ILE A 503 -15.20 -2.56 -10.82
CA ILE A 503 -15.11 -1.15 -11.18
C ILE A 503 -16.10 -0.79 -12.31
N PRO A 504 -16.53 0.48 -12.38
CA PRO A 504 -17.13 1.03 -13.59
C PRO A 504 -16.05 1.31 -14.65
N MET A 505 -16.39 1.07 -15.91
CA MET A 505 -15.54 1.42 -17.04
C MET A 505 -16.40 1.73 -18.27
N PHE A 506 -16.05 2.77 -19.00
CA PHE A 506 -16.63 3.02 -20.31
C PHE A 506 -15.64 3.60 -21.32
N ILE A 507 -15.97 3.42 -22.59
CA ILE A 507 -15.29 4.07 -23.72
C ILE A 507 -16.33 4.74 -24.60
N PHE A 508 -16.18 6.05 -24.81
CA PHE A 508 -16.84 6.80 -25.88
C PHE A 508 -15.97 6.83 -27.12
N LEU A 509 -16.58 6.69 -28.31
CA LEU A 509 -15.93 6.81 -29.60
C LEU A 509 -16.58 7.91 -30.46
N GLY A 510 -15.77 8.86 -30.94
CA GLY A 510 -16.19 9.91 -31.86
C GLY A 510 -16.42 9.38 -33.28
N ASP A 511 -17.23 10.09 -34.07
CA ASP A 511 -17.65 9.61 -35.40
C ASP A 511 -16.48 9.46 -36.38
N GLU A 512 -15.47 10.34 -36.30
CA GLU A 512 -14.27 10.22 -37.14
C GLU A 512 -13.43 9.01 -36.73
N TYR A 513 -13.28 8.73 -35.43
CA TYR A 513 -12.66 7.52 -34.91
C TYR A 513 -13.36 6.27 -35.44
N LEU A 514 -14.69 6.20 -35.35
CA LEU A 514 -15.50 5.07 -35.83
C LEU A 514 -15.28 4.80 -37.32
N LYS A 515 -15.17 5.87 -38.11
CA LYS A 515 -14.96 5.79 -39.56
C LYS A 515 -13.54 5.31 -39.88
N ASN A 516 -12.53 5.91 -39.27
CA ASN A 516 -11.12 5.66 -39.62
C ASN A 516 -10.58 4.36 -38.99
N ASN A 517 -11.12 3.94 -37.85
CA ASN A 517 -10.68 2.77 -37.09
C ASN A 517 -11.75 1.66 -37.05
N SER A 518 -12.56 1.55 -38.12
CA SER A 518 -13.78 0.72 -38.16
C SER A 518 -13.61 -0.73 -37.71
N SER A 519 -12.46 -1.37 -37.95
CA SER A 519 -12.17 -2.72 -37.46
C SER A 519 -12.08 -2.76 -35.93
N LYS A 520 -11.25 -1.90 -35.34
CA LYS A 520 -11.08 -1.77 -33.89
C LYS A 520 -12.38 -1.34 -33.21
N SER A 521 -13.10 -0.39 -33.80
CA SER A 521 -14.39 0.08 -33.27
C SER A 521 -15.42 -1.04 -33.21
N LYS A 522 -15.53 -1.87 -34.26
CA LYS A 522 -16.44 -3.03 -34.25
C LYS A 522 -16.07 -4.06 -33.19
N ILE A 523 -14.78 -4.32 -33.01
CA ILE A 523 -14.28 -5.23 -31.96
C ILE A 523 -14.65 -4.69 -30.57
N LEU A 524 -14.33 -3.43 -30.29
CA LEU A 524 -14.65 -2.78 -29.02
C LEU A 524 -16.16 -2.79 -28.71
N MET A 525 -17.00 -2.41 -29.69
CA MET A 525 -18.46 -2.43 -29.51
C MET A 525 -19.00 -3.84 -29.19
N GLY A 526 -18.38 -4.89 -29.76
CA GLY A 526 -18.72 -6.28 -29.46
C GLY A 526 -18.28 -6.77 -28.07
N ARG A 527 -17.45 -6.00 -27.34
CA ARG A 527 -16.80 -6.41 -26.08
C ARG A 527 -17.45 -5.87 -24.81
N LYS A 528 -18.65 -5.28 -24.90
CA LYS A 528 -19.41 -4.79 -23.74
C LYS A 528 -19.48 -5.78 -22.55
N ASN A 529 -19.61 -7.09 -22.84
CA ASN A 529 -19.74 -8.15 -21.84
C ASN A 529 -18.44 -8.94 -21.61
N THR A 530 -17.34 -8.56 -22.25
CA THR A 530 -16.05 -9.22 -22.07
C THR A 530 -15.50 -8.91 -20.68
N PHE A 531 -14.97 -9.92 -20.01
CA PHE A 531 -14.26 -9.73 -18.75
C PHE A 531 -12.93 -9.05 -19.00
N PHE A 532 -12.55 -8.11 -18.16
CA PHE A 532 -11.33 -7.33 -18.29
C PHE A 532 -10.76 -6.96 -16.92
N THR A 533 -9.44 -6.90 -16.77
CA THR A 533 -8.77 -6.34 -15.60
C THR A 533 -7.95 -5.11 -16.01
N ASN A 534 -7.97 -4.05 -15.19
CA ASN A 534 -7.42 -2.74 -15.56
C ASN A 534 -5.88 -2.68 -15.62
N ASP A 535 -5.16 -3.73 -15.22
CA ASP A 535 -3.73 -3.88 -15.50
C ASP A 535 -3.42 -3.97 -17.00
N MET A 536 -4.39 -4.35 -17.83
CA MET A 536 -4.26 -4.40 -19.29
C MET A 536 -4.58 -3.06 -19.98
N MET A 537 -4.83 -1.99 -19.22
CA MET A 537 -5.24 -0.69 -19.79
C MET A 537 -4.16 -0.05 -20.66
N TYR A 538 -2.88 -0.27 -20.34
CA TYR A 538 -1.75 0.18 -21.15
C TYR A 538 -1.85 -0.30 -22.61
N ASN A 539 -2.08 -1.61 -22.79
CA ASN A 539 -2.20 -2.22 -24.11
C ASN A 539 -3.47 -1.75 -24.82
N THR A 540 -4.58 -1.61 -24.10
CA THR A 540 -5.84 -1.07 -24.65
C THR A 540 -5.70 0.37 -25.13
N LEU A 541 -5.09 1.26 -24.34
CA LEU A 541 -4.87 2.66 -24.72
C LEU A 541 -3.85 2.78 -25.87
N SER A 542 -2.80 1.96 -25.89
CA SER A 542 -1.86 1.86 -27.00
C SER A 542 -2.57 1.46 -28.31
N GLY A 543 -3.44 0.44 -28.25
CA GLY A 543 -4.28 0.02 -29.37
C GLY A 543 -5.23 1.11 -29.84
N ILE A 544 -5.89 1.83 -28.92
CA ILE A 544 -6.77 2.96 -29.23
C ILE A 544 -6.02 4.05 -30.03
N MET A 545 -4.78 4.35 -29.66
CA MET A 545 -3.95 5.39 -30.28
C MET A 545 -3.29 4.97 -31.61
N ASN A 546 -3.49 3.73 -32.07
CA ASN A 546 -2.69 3.11 -33.14
C ASN A 546 -1.18 3.21 -32.85
N ALA A 547 -0.81 2.97 -31.59
CA ALA A 547 0.54 3.12 -31.05
C ALA A 547 1.13 1.78 -30.58
N GLU A 548 0.72 0.67 -31.19
CA GLU A 548 1.24 -0.67 -30.88
C GLU A 548 2.75 -0.69 -31.10
N SER A 549 3.52 -0.94 -30.05
CA SER A 549 4.99 -0.85 -30.09
C SER A 549 5.66 -2.22 -29.90
N ASN A 550 7.00 -2.25 -29.89
CA ASN A 550 7.75 -3.43 -29.45
C ASN A 550 7.55 -3.79 -27.96
N TYR A 551 6.81 -2.96 -27.23
CA TYR A 551 6.39 -3.15 -25.83
C TYR A 551 4.90 -3.51 -25.70
N TYR A 552 4.18 -3.64 -26.81
CA TYR A 552 2.74 -3.92 -26.83
C TYR A 552 2.44 -5.42 -26.89
N ILE A 553 1.42 -5.85 -26.15
CA ILE A 553 0.97 -7.24 -26.06
C ILE A 553 -0.48 -7.34 -26.57
N SER A 554 -0.64 -7.96 -27.74
CA SER A 554 -1.90 -7.91 -28.48
C SER A 554 -3.08 -8.69 -27.84
N ASN A 555 -2.82 -9.71 -27.02
CA ASN A 555 -3.90 -10.43 -26.32
C ASN A 555 -4.37 -9.70 -25.06
N GLU A 556 -3.71 -8.62 -24.65
CA GLU A 556 -4.13 -7.75 -23.54
C GLU A 556 -4.87 -6.48 -24.01
N ASP A 557 -5.13 -6.34 -25.31
CA ASP A 557 -5.76 -5.14 -25.88
C ASP A 557 -7.24 -5.38 -26.26
N LEU A 558 -8.14 -4.62 -25.64
CA LEU A 558 -9.57 -4.66 -25.96
C LEU A 558 -9.93 -4.19 -27.38
N THR A 559 -9.02 -3.57 -28.13
CA THR A 559 -9.20 -3.26 -29.56
C THR A 559 -8.70 -4.36 -30.49
N SER A 560 -7.89 -5.29 -29.99
CA SER A 560 -7.22 -6.34 -30.77
C SER A 560 -8.05 -7.61 -30.85
N PRO A 561 -8.19 -8.25 -32.02
CA PRO A 561 -8.89 -9.54 -32.15
C PRO A 561 -8.23 -10.69 -31.38
N ALA A 562 -6.98 -10.53 -30.94
CA ALA A 562 -6.23 -11.55 -30.21
C ALA A 562 -6.60 -11.65 -28.72
N TYR A 563 -7.36 -10.70 -28.18
CA TYR A 563 -7.82 -10.76 -26.78
C TYR A 563 -8.72 -11.98 -26.54
N ASP A 564 -8.31 -12.83 -25.60
CA ASP A 564 -8.92 -14.13 -25.32
C ASP A 564 -9.14 -14.40 -23.82
N TYR A 565 -9.00 -13.38 -22.97
CA TYR A 565 -9.21 -13.54 -21.54
C TYR A 565 -10.68 -13.80 -21.17
N THR A 566 -10.86 -14.60 -20.12
CA THR A 566 -12.14 -15.01 -19.55
C THR A 566 -12.09 -14.85 -18.03
N ALA A 567 -13.23 -14.98 -17.34
CA ALA A 567 -13.25 -14.92 -15.89
C ALA A 567 -12.28 -15.93 -15.23
N ASP A 568 -12.07 -17.11 -15.83
CA ASP A 568 -11.17 -18.15 -15.32
C ASP A 568 -9.69 -17.84 -15.54
N THR A 569 -9.35 -17.06 -16.57
CA THR A 569 -7.96 -16.70 -16.84
C THR A 569 -7.55 -15.43 -16.13
N LEU A 570 -8.48 -14.52 -15.85
CA LEU A 570 -8.19 -13.23 -15.21
C LEU A 570 -7.95 -13.33 -13.70
N TRP A 571 -7.05 -12.47 -13.22
CA TRP A 571 -6.65 -12.36 -11.82
C TRP A 571 -7.04 -11.01 -11.21
N THR A 572 -7.30 -10.99 -9.91
CA THR A 572 -7.52 -9.78 -9.11
C THR A 572 -6.87 -9.93 -7.72
N PHE A 573 -6.94 -8.89 -6.88
CA PHE A 573 -6.27 -8.81 -5.58
C PHE A 573 -4.78 -9.19 -5.63
N GLY A 574 -4.06 -8.74 -6.67
CA GLY A 574 -2.63 -9.00 -6.77
C GLY A 574 -2.27 -10.42 -7.11
N ASN A 575 -3.01 -11.03 -8.04
CA ASN A 575 -2.79 -12.40 -8.50
C ASN A 575 -3.04 -13.47 -7.44
N THR A 576 -3.91 -13.16 -6.47
CA THR A 576 -4.26 -14.08 -5.39
C THR A 576 -5.57 -14.82 -5.63
N ILE A 577 -6.53 -14.20 -6.35
CA ILE A 577 -7.85 -14.80 -6.62
C ILE A 577 -8.23 -14.59 -8.08
N LYS A 578 -8.92 -15.59 -8.67
CA LYS A 578 -9.48 -15.49 -10.02
C LYS A 578 -10.74 -14.63 -10.08
N VAL A 579 -11.00 -14.03 -11.24
CA VAL A 579 -12.28 -13.32 -11.45
C VAL A 579 -13.47 -14.29 -11.45
N SER A 580 -13.31 -15.54 -11.91
CA SER A 580 -14.39 -16.54 -11.90
C SER A 580 -14.83 -17.02 -10.52
N GLU A 581 -14.05 -16.72 -9.49
CA GLU A 581 -14.42 -16.98 -8.10
C GLU A 581 -15.41 -15.94 -7.55
N ASP A 582 -15.66 -14.86 -8.30
CA ASP A 582 -16.64 -13.84 -7.98
C ASP A 582 -18.03 -14.47 -7.75
N PRO A 583 -18.60 -14.39 -6.52
CA PRO A 583 -19.91 -14.95 -6.22
C PRO A 583 -21.05 -14.40 -7.08
N PHE A 584 -20.92 -13.16 -7.57
CA PHE A 584 -21.92 -12.50 -8.42
C PHE A 584 -22.00 -13.12 -9.82
N LEU A 585 -21.03 -13.93 -10.23
CA LEU A 585 -21.08 -14.66 -11.51
C LEU A 585 -21.82 -15.99 -11.43
N LYS A 586 -22.15 -16.44 -10.20
CA LYS A 586 -22.82 -17.73 -9.94
C LYS A 586 -24.32 -17.57 -9.67
N GLU A 587 -24.79 -16.34 -9.57
CA GLU A 587 -26.19 -15.92 -9.41
C GLU A 587 -26.75 -15.45 -10.76
#